data_AF-A0A518A017-F1
#
_entry.id   AF-A0A518A017-F1
#
_cell.length_a   1.000
_cell.length_b   1.000
_cell.length_c   1.000
_cell.angle_alpha   90.00
_cell.angle_beta   90.00
_cell.angle_gamma   90.00
#
_symmetry.space_group_name_H-M   'P 1'
#
loop_
_entity.id
_entity.type
_entity.pdbx_description
1 polymer ?
#
loop_
_entity_poly.entity_id
_entity_poly.type
_entity_poly.pdbx_seq_one_letter_code
_entity_poly.pdbx_strand_id
1 'polypeptide(L)'
;MTVDALIGMIDVTFDYFGALGDWHQDPEGLEAVRQIKEQMLQDLQEFEREPSDYELIELCRDWRALRMEPEGEATYPPDMFIESVCQVIEVS
;
A
#
# COMPACT_ATOMS: atom_id res chain seq x y z
N MET A 1 -14.48 2.40 7.93
CA MET A 1 -14.31 2.74 6.49
C MET A 1 -14.76 1.54 5.66
N THR A 2 -15.28 1.71 4.43
CA THR A 2 -15.68 0.56 3.59
C THR A 2 -14.48 -0.02 2.83
N VAL A 3 -14.55 -1.30 2.44
CA VAL A 3 -13.52 -1.96 1.62
C VAL A 3 -13.29 -1.22 0.30
N ASP A 4 -14.35 -0.84 -0.41
CA ASP A 4 -14.23 -0.10 -1.67
C ASP A 4 -13.52 1.26 -1.50
N ALA A 5 -13.74 1.94 -0.37
CA ALA A 5 -13.06 3.20 -0.06
C ALA A 5 -11.57 2.99 0.23
N LEU A 6 -11.22 1.90 0.91
CA LEU A 6 -9.83 1.53 1.19
C LEU A 6 -9.08 1.16 -0.10
N ILE A 7 -9.70 0.36 -0.98
CA ILE A 7 -9.17 0.03 -2.31
C ILE A 7 -8.92 1.31 -3.11
N GLY A 8 -9.92 2.20 -3.18
CA GLY A 8 -9.79 3.47 -3.89
C GLY A 8 -8.68 4.37 -3.32
N MET A 9 -8.48 4.36 -2.01
CA MET A 9 -7.40 5.10 -1.36
C MET A 9 -6.01 4.53 -1.69
N ILE A 10 -5.87 3.20 -1.72
CA ILE A 10 -4.63 2.52 -2.14
C ILE A 10 -4.31 2.87 -3.61
N ASP A 11 -5.31 2.83 -4.49
CA ASP A 11 -5.13 3.21 -5.90
C ASP A 11 -4.66 4.66 -6.06
N VAL A 12 -5.30 5.60 -5.38
CA VAL A 12 -4.91 7.03 -5.41
C VAL A 12 -3.49 7.23 -4.87
N THR A 13 -3.13 6.51 -3.80
CA THR A 13 -1.79 6.59 -3.21
C THR A 13 -0.75 6.06 -4.19
N PHE A 14 -1.06 4.99 -4.91
CA PHE A 14 -0.18 4.41 -5.92
C PHE A 14 0.06 5.41 -7.05
N ASP A 15 -1.02 5.96 -7.64
CA ASP A 15 -0.92 6.94 -8.72
C ASP A 15 -0.16 8.21 -8.30
N TYR A 16 -0.32 8.65 -7.04
CA TYR A 16 0.42 9.77 -6.47
C TYR A 16 1.93 9.52 -6.42
N PHE A 17 2.34 8.33 -5.95
CA PHE A 17 3.75 7.93 -5.96
C PHE A 17 4.30 7.86 -7.39
N GLY A 18 3.50 7.42 -8.36
CA GLY A 18 3.90 7.40 -9.77
C GLY A 18 4.08 8.77 -10.38
N ALA A 19 3.23 9.72 -10.02
CA ALA A 19 3.38 11.10 -10.44
C ALA A 19 4.61 11.78 -9.80
N LEU A 20 4.93 11.46 -8.54
CA LEU A 20 6.08 12.03 -7.83
C LEU A 20 7.42 11.43 -8.25
N GLY A 21 7.48 10.11 -8.35
CA GLY A 21 8.71 9.36 -8.62
C GLY A 21 9.06 9.19 -10.07
N ASP A 22 8.21 9.68 -10.98
CA ASP A 22 8.33 9.44 -12.42
C ASP A 22 8.72 7.98 -12.67
N TRP A 23 7.80 7.03 -12.44
CA TRP A 23 8.09 5.59 -12.48
C TRP A 23 8.88 5.12 -13.71
N HIS A 24 8.86 5.87 -14.81
CA HIS A 24 9.72 5.62 -15.97
C HIS A 24 11.23 5.63 -15.64
N GLN A 25 11.65 6.36 -14.62
CA GLN A 25 13.04 6.47 -14.16
C GLN A 25 13.41 5.43 -13.09
N ASP A 26 12.42 4.75 -12.51
CA ASP A 26 12.62 3.77 -11.43
C ASP A 26 11.69 2.54 -11.60
N PRO A 27 11.95 1.70 -12.63
CA PRO A 27 11.11 0.53 -12.90
C PRO A 27 11.20 -0.56 -11.82
N GLU A 28 12.34 -0.64 -11.11
CA GLU A 28 12.53 -1.59 -10.01
C GLU A 28 11.73 -1.18 -8.77
N GLY A 29 11.77 0.11 -8.40
CA GLY A 29 10.91 0.66 -7.36
C GLY A 29 9.41 0.53 -7.69
N LEU A 30 9.03 0.78 -8.95
CA LEU A 30 7.66 0.54 -9.42
C LEU A 30 7.22 -0.90 -9.19
N GLU A 31 8.02 -1.88 -9.64
CA GLU A 31 7.63 -3.28 -9.54
C GLU A 31 7.47 -3.73 -8.08
N ALA A 32 8.37 -3.28 -7.20
CA ALA A 32 8.25 -3.54 -5.77
C ALA A 32 6.95 -2.94 -5.21
N VAL A 33 6.68 -1.65 -5.41
CA VAL A 33 5.46 -1.00 -4.91
C VAL A 33 4.19 -1.64 -5.50
N ARG A 34 4.22 -2.07 -6.76
CA ARG A 34 3.11 -2.79 -7.42
C ARG A 34 2.80 -4.12 -6.73
N GLN A 35 3.81 -4.89 -6.34
CA GLN A 35 3.61 -6.16 -5.63
C GLN A 35 2.97 -5.96 -4.25
N ILE A 36 3.39 -4.94 -3.48
CA ILE A 36 2.70 -4.60 -2.23
C ILE A 36 1.26 -4.20 -2.51
N LYS A 37 1.01 -3.33 -3.48
CA LYS A 37 -0.34 -2.91 -3.83
C LYS A 37 -1.22 -4.13 -4.10
N GLU A 38 -0.75 -5.05 -4.94
CA GLU A 38 -1.49 -6.27 -5.26
C GLU A 38 -1.79 -7.12 -4.01
N GLN A 39 -0.84 -7.26 -3.09
CA GLN A 39 -1.05 -7.95 -1.81
C GLN A 39 -2.09 -7.24 -0.93
N MET A 40 -1.97 -5.92 -0.74
CA MET A 40 -2.91 -5.15 0.10
C MET A 40 -4.33 -5.22 -0.45
N LEU A 41 -4.49 -5.18 -1.78
CA LEU A 41 -5.79 -5.33 -2.43
C LEU A 41 -6.37 -6.73 -2.22
N GLN A 42 -5.56 -7.77 -2.29
CA GLN A 42 -6.00 -9.14 -1.99
C GLN A 42 -6.47 -9.27 -0.55
N ASP A 43 -5.68 -8.78 0.41
CA ASP A 43 -6.04 -8.84 1.84
C ASP A 43 -7.37 -8.13 2.12
N LEU A 44 -7.61 -6.99 1.47
CA LEU A 44 -8.88 -6.27 1.59
C LEU A 44 -10.06 -7.01 0.96
N GLN A 45 -9.83 -7.76 -0.11
CA GLN A 45 -10.87 -8.57 -0.78
C GLN A 45 -11.24 -9.82 0.01
N GLU A 46 -10.42 -10.28 0.96
CA GLU A 46 -10.74 -11.42 1.82
C GLU A 46 -11.83 -11.08 2.86
N PHE A 47 -12.09 -9.80 3.11
CA PHE A 47 -13.14 -9.39 4.03
C PHE A 47 -14.54 -9.62 3.45
N GLU A 48 -15.27 -10.59 4.02
CA GLU A 48 -16.69 -10.85 3.68
C GLU A 48 -17.67 -9.77 4.18
N ARG A 49 -17.18 -8.86 5.04
CA ARG A 49 -17.94 -7.75 5.64
C ARG A 49 -17.05 -6.52 5.77
N GLU A 50 -17.64 -5.40 6.16
CA GLU A 50 -16.83 -4.23 6.50
C GLU A 50 -15.85 -4.59 7.65
N PRO A 51 -14.55 -4.32 7.47
CA PRO A 51 -13.54 -4.54 8.49
C PRO A 51 -13.74 -3.53 9.63
N SER A 52 -13.56 -4.00 10.85
CA SER A 52 -13.52 -3.15 12.03
C SER A 52 -12.19 -2.39 12.09
N ASP A 53 -12.16 -1.29 12.84
CA ASP A 53 -10.94 -0.50 13.04
C ASP A 53 -9.80 -1.35 13.62
N TYR A 54 -10.11 -2.33 14.48
CA TYR A 54 -9.12 -3.27 15.01
C TYR A 54 -8.53 -4.19 13.93
N GLU A 55 -9.38 -4.73 13.05
CA GLU A 55 -8.92 -5.56 11.92
C GLU A 55 -8.04 -4.75 10.96
N LEU A 56 -8.40 -3.49 10.71
CA LEU A 56 -7.58 -2.58 9.90
C LEU A 56 -6.23 -2.28 10.55
N ILE A 57 -6.18 -2.09 11.87
CA ILE A 57 -4.92 -1.85 12.60
C ILE A 57 -4.00 -3.08 12.55
N GLU A 58 -4.54 -4.28 12.74
CA GLU A 58 -3.74 -5.51 12.61
C GLU A 58 -3.26 -5.70 11.17
N LEU A 59 -4.09 -5.36 10.17
CA LEU A 59 -3.69 -5.41 8.77
C LEU A 59 -2.56 -4.42 8.45
N CYS A 60 -2.63 -3.19 8.99
CA CYS A 60 -1.52 -2.23 8.90
C CYS A 60 -0.24 -2.75 9.56
N ARG A 61 -0.34 -3.51 10.65
CA ARG A 61 0.83 -4.16 11.28
C ARG A 61 1.41 -5.23 10.37
N ASP A 62 0.56 -6.07 9.76
CA ASP A 62 0.99 -7.14 8.87
C ASP A 62 1.65 -6.58 7.61
N TRP A 63 1.08 -5.53 7.01
CA TRP A 63 1.68 -4.84 5.88
C TRP A 63 3.04 -4.24 6.20
N ARG A 64 3.20 -3.58 7.34
CA ARG A 64 4.51 -3.05 7.79
C ARG A 64 5.54 -4.15 8.06
N ALA A 65 5.11 -5.38 8.29
CA ALA A 65 6.00 -6.52 8.44
C ALA A 65 6.45 -7.12 7.10
N LEU A 66 5.85 -6.71 5.97
CA LEU A 66 6.28 -7.10 4.63
C LEU A 66 7.68 -6.54 4.38
N ARG A 67 8.69 -7.41 4.41
CA ARG A 67 10.05 -7.04 4.00
C ARG A 67 10.18 -7.21 2.50
N MET A 68 10.30 -6.10 1.78
CA MET A 68 10.72 -6.11 0.39
C MET A 68 11.97 -5.27 0.24
N GLU A 69 13.08 -5.93 -0.07
CA GLU A 69 14.31 -5.25 -0.48
C GLU A 69 14.21 -4.99 -1.99
N PRO A 70 14.15 -3.73 -2.45
CA PRO A 70 14.29 -3.45 -3.87
C PRO A 70 15.68 -3.93 -4.34
N GLU A 71 15.76 -4.45 -5.58
CA GLU A 71 17.03 -4.94 -6.15
C GLU A 71 18.05 -3.80 -6.39
N GLY A 72 17.63 -2.53 -6.24
CA GLY A 72 18.43 -1.32 -6.43
C GLY A 72 18.00 -0.13 -5.55
N GLU A 73 18.56 1.06 -5.85
CA GLU A 73 18.21 2.30 -5.16
C GLU A 73 16.85 2.83 -5.68
N ALA A 74 15.76 2.31 -5.11
CA ALA A 74 14.43 2.83 -5.40
C ALA A 74 14.28 4.27 -4.89
N THR A 75 13.81 5.16 -5.76
CA THR A 75 13.49 6.57 -5.43
C THR A 75 12.40 6.62 -4.36
N TYR A 76 11.45 5.69 -4.43
CA TYR A 76 10.41 5.50 -3.43
C TYR A 76 10.39 4.04 -2.96
N PRO A 77 10.98 3.73 -1.79
CA PRO A 77 10.89 2.41 -1.22
C PRO A 77 9.43 1.97 -0.95
N PRO A 78 9.14 0.67 -1.14
CA PRO A 78 7.98 -0.06 -0.62
C PRO A 78 7.42 0.43 0.71
N ASP A 79 8.29 0.61 1.70
CA ASP A 79 7.91 0.97 3.07
C ASP A 79 7.19 2.32 3.14
N MET A 80 7.59 3.31 2.33
CA MET A 80 6.93 4.61 2.32
C MET A 80 5.51 4.53 1.76
N PHE A 81 5.26 3.64 0.80
CA PHE A 81 3.93 3.40 0.27
C PHE A 81 3.02 2.77 1.35
N ILE A 82 3.52 1.74 2.04
CA ILE A 82 2.81 1.10 3.16
C ILE A 82 2.48 2.14 4.23
N GLU A 83 3.46 2.93 4.68
CA GLU A 83 3.24 3.93 5.72
C GLU A 83 2.22 4.99 5.31
N SER A 84 2.22 5.41 4.03
CA SER A 84 1.24 6.38 3.53
C SER A 84 -0.19 5.86 3.61
N VAL A 85 -0.41 4.61 3.22
CA VAL A 85 -1.72 3.96 3.31
C VAL A 85 -2.13 3.75 4.78
N CYS A 86 -1.24 3.18 5.59
CA CYS A 86 -1.51 2.89 7.01
C CYS A 86 -1.80 4.17 7.80
N GLN A 87 -1.10 5.27 7.53
CA GLN A 87 -1.34 6.56 8.18
C GLN A 87 -2.75 7.07 7.88
N VAL A 88 -3.25 6.94 6.65
CA VAL A 88 -4.61 7.35 6.30
C VAL A 88 -5.64 6.51 7.04
N ILE A 89 -5.42 5.20 7.14
CA ILE A 89 -6.31 4.28 7.87
C ILE A 89 -6.37 4.65 9.35
N GLU A 90 -5.21 4.94 9.98
CA GLU A 90 -5.12 5.19 11.42
C GLU A 90 -5.72 6.53 11.87
N VAL A 91 -5.86 7.51 10.96
CA VAL A 91 -6.41 8.84 11.27
C VAL A 91 -7.85 9.06 10.78
N SER A 92 -8.44 8.08 10.08
CA SER A 92 -9.80 8.12 9.53
C SER A 92 -10.82 7.52 10.50
#